data_AF-A0A7V3NV94-F1
#
_entry.id   AF-A0A7V3NV94-F1
#
_cell.length_a   1.000
_cell.length_b   1.000
_cell.length_c   1.000
_cell.angle_alpha   90.00
_cell.angle_beta   90.00
_cell.angle_gamma   90.00
#
_symmetry.space_group_name_H-M   'P 1'
#
loop_
_entity.id
_entity.type
_entity.pdbx_description
1 polymer ?
#
loop_
_entity_poly.entity_id
_entity_poly.type
_entity_poly.pdbx_seq_one_letter_code
_entity_poly.pdbx_strand_id
1 'polypeptide(L)'
;MRNIFICLSLLWGNLFAYSFGKNKFQTRTYDFRIYETHNFRIFSYSKDDFMVKFAGTVLEEAYNEYVSTLGISIESKIPVIIYNSPKHFSETNVIPDVIEEGIGGFTEIFKTRVVVPFNGSYADFKHVLRHELVHVFQYAMMRKGKRSTLEGVLTSQVPLWATEGMAEFLSIGWSPDAERYVRDLILSDKLPTLVELNYY
;
A
#
# COMPACT_ATOMS: atom_id res chain seq x y z
N MET A 1 58.60 -1.38 -38.55
CA MET A 1 57.28 -0.77 -38.34
C MET A 1 56.27 -1.87 -38.05
N ARG A 2 55.81 -2.00 -36.80
CA ARG A 2 54.64 -2.83 -36.47
C ARG A 2 53.99 -2.23 -35.24
N ASN A 3 52.99 -1.38 -35.49
CA ASN A 3 52.26 -0.63 -34.46
C ASN A 3 51.36 -1.60 -33.69
N ILE A 4 51.57 -1.68 -32.38
CA ILE A 4 50.69 -2.40 -31.46
C ILE A 4 49.52 -1.45 -31.16
N PHE A 5 48.34 -1.79 -31.66
CA PHE A 5 47.08 -1.14 -31.27
C PHE A 5 46.70 -1.62 -29.87
N ILE A 6 46.84 -0.75 -28.87
CA ILE A 6 46.31 -0.97 -27.53
C ILE A 6 44.82 -0.64 -27.59
N CYS A 7 43.98 -1.67 -27.49
CA CYS A 7 42.52 -1.53 -27.42
C CYS A 7 42.14 -1.11 -25.99
N LEU A 8 41.83 0.17 -25.81
CA LEU A 8 41.36 0.72 -24.54
C LEU A 8 39.87 0.33 -24.37
N SER A 9 39.60 -0.79 -23.70
CA SER A 9 38.23 -1.16 -23.34
C SER A 9 37.73 -0.23 -22.22
N LEU A 10 36.91 0.75 -22.57
CA LEU A 10 36.12 1.55 -21.63
C LEU A 10 35.11 0.64 -20.94
N LEU A 11 35.41 0.26 -19.70
CA LEU A 11 34.45 -0.33 -18.78
C LEU A 11 33.34 0.70 -18.52
N TRP A 12 32.22 0.59 -19.23
CA TRP A 12 30.99 1.27 -18.87
C TRP A 12 30.46 0.62 -17.59
N GLY A 13 30.93 1.10 -16.44
CA GLY A 13 30.26 0.85 -15.17
C GLY A 13 28.87 1.48 -15.23
N ASN A 14 27.83 0.68 -14.99
CA ASN A 14 26.50 1.20 -14.71
C ASN A 14 26.60 2.08 -13.45
N LEU A 15 26.68 3.40 -13.64
CA LEU A 15 26.50 4.36 -12.57
C LEU A 15 25.03 4.27 -12.15
N PHE A 16 24.76 3.51 -11.10
CA PHE A 16 23.51 3.67 -10.36
C PHE A 16 23.47 5.11 -9.86
N ALA A 17 22.70 5.95 -10.53
CA ALA A 17 22.36 7.28 -10.03
C ALA A 17 21.53 7.09 -8.76
N TYR A 18 22.21 7.02 -7.61
CA TYR A 18 21.55 7.06 -6.32
C TYR A 18 20.88 8.44 -6.20
N SER A 19 19.57 8.48 -6.01
CA SER A 19 18.83 9.74 -5.84
C SER A 19 19.43 10.52 -4.66
N PHE A 20 20.17 11.58 -4.97
CA PHE A 20 20.83 12.41 -3.97
C PHE A 20 19.79 13.33 -3.29
N GLY A 21 19.71 13.31 -1.96
CA GLY A 21 18.90 14.26 -1.18
C GLY A 21 17.63 13.72 -0.50
N LYS A 22 17.26 12.45 -0.71
CA LYS A 22 16.12 11.83 0.01
C LYS A 22 16.62 10.82 1.06
N ASN A 23 17.10 11.32 2.20
CA ASN A 23 17.44 10.45 3.34
C ASN A 23 16.22 10.30 4.26
N LYS A 24 15.83 9.06 4.55
CA LYS A 24 14.80 8.74 5.52
C LYS A 24 15.39 8.89 6.93
N PHE A 25 15.18 10.04 7.55
CA PHE A 25 15.71 10.33 8.89
C PHE A 25 14.58 10.27 9.91
N GLN A 26 14.65 9.29 10.82
CA GLN A 26 13.74 9.24 11.94
C GLN A 26 14.12 10.30 12.97
N THR A 27 13.26 11.31 13.18
CA THR A 27 13.57 12.40 14.11
C THR A 27 13.25 12.06 15.56
N ARG A 28 12.45 11.00 15.81
CA ARG A 28 11.84 10.70 17.12
C ARG A 28 11.64 9.21 17.37
N THR A 29 11.73 8.81 18.63
CA THR A 29 11.24 7.51 19.12
C THR A 29 9.75 7.60 19.46
N TYR A 30 8.99 6.54 19.18
CA TYR A 30 7.55 6.48 19.41
C TYR A 30 7.21 5.39 20.43
N ASP A 31 6.50 5.77 21.49
CA ASP A 31 5.97 4.83 22.49
C ASP A 31 4.60 4.33 22.05
N PHE A 32 4.60 3.31 21.18
CA PHE A 32 3.37 2.71 20.67
C PHE A 32 2.59 2.01 21.78
N ARG A 33 1.31 2.33 21.88
CA ARG A 33 0.30 1.59 22.65
C ARG A 33 -0.47 0.68 21.71
N ILE A 34 -0.91 -0.46 22.22
CA ILE A 34 -1.67 -1.45 21.45
C ILE A 34 -3.14 -1.36 21.85
N TYR A 35 -4.00 -1.20 20.86
CA TYR A 35 -5.44 -1.34 20.98
C TYR A 35 -5.85 -2.57 20.16
N GLU A 36 -6.49 -3.54 20.82
CA GLU A 36 -6.89 -4.78 20.17
C GLU A 36 -8.39 -4.81 19.91
N THR A 37 -8.75 -5.33 18.74
CA THR A 37 -10.12 -5.71 18.38
C THR A 37 -10.17 -7.23 18.13
N HIS A 38 -11.24 -7.75 17.54
CA HIS A 38 -11.34 -9.18 17.24
C HIS A 38 -10.29 -9.59 16.19
N ASN A 39 -10.24 -8.86 15.08
CA ASN A 39 -9.41 -9.15 13.91
C ASN A 39 -8.13 -8.31 13.82
N PHE A 40 -7.94 -7.29 14.68
CA PHE A 40 -6.83 -6.33 14.53
C PHE A 40 -6.02 -6.11 15.82
N ARG A 41 -4.74 -5.81 15.62
CA ARG A 41 -3.84 -5.21 16.62
C ARG A 41 -3.39 -3.85 16.13
N ILE A 42 -3.91 -2.79 16.73
CA ILE A 42 -3.70 -1.41 16.29
C ILE A 42 -2.63 -0.76 17.17
N PHE A 43 -1.51 -0.39 16.57
CA PHE A 43 -0.38 0.29 17.18
C PHE A 43 -0.52 1.80 16.95
N SER A 44 -0.64 2.58 18.03
CA SER A 44 -0.62 4.04 17.97
C SER A 44 0.03 4.65 19.21
N TYR A 45 0.75 5.74 19.04
CA TYR A 45 1.26 6.59 20.14
C TYR A 45 0.38 7.83 20.35
N SER A 46 -0.77 7.92 19.67
CA SER A 46 -1.76 8.96 19.93
C SER A 46 -2.22 8.93 21.38
N LYS A 47 -2.37 10.12 21.97
CA LYS A 47 -3.08 10.30 23.25
C LYS A 47 -4.59 10.39 23.05
N ASP A 48 -5.02 10.64 21.81
CA ASP A 48 -6.43 10.62 21.43
C ASP A 48 -6.86 9.18 21.15
N ASP A 49 -7.63 8.63 22.08
CA ASP A 49 -8.18 7.29 21.97
C ASP A 49 -9.33 7.23 20.93
N PHE A 50 -9.94 8.35 20.54
CA PHE A 50 -11.05 8.36 19.59
C PHE A 50 -10.60 7.95 18.19
N MET A 51 -9.50 8.51 17.69
CA MET A 51 -8.93 8.13 16.38
C MET A 51 -8.67 6.61 16.27
N VAL A 52 -8.10 6.00 17.33
CA VAL A 52 -7.79 4.56 17.36
C VAL A 52 -9.05 3.72 17.42
N LYS A 53 -10.04 4.12 18.23
CA LYS A 53 -11.34 3.45 18.30
C LYS A 53 -12.10 3.53 16.98
N PHE A 54 -12.10 4.70 16.34
CA PHE A 54 -12.68 4.90 15.02
C PHE A 54 -12.06 3.95 13.99
N ALA A 55 -10.72 3.87 13.94
CA ALA A 55 -10.03 2.94 13.06
C ALA A 55 -10.44 1.49 13.32
N GLY A 56 -10.50 1.09 14.59
CA GLY A 56 -10.95 -0.25 14.98
C GLY A 56 -12.34 -0.59 14.47
N THR A 57 -13.32 0.32 14.66
CA THR A 57 -14.67 0.13 14.15
C THR A 57 -14.70 -0.01 12.63
N VAL A 58 -14.05 0.91 11.90
CA VAL A 58 -14.00 0.89 10.43
C VAL A 58 -13.39 -0.40 9.90
N LEU A 59 -12.29 -0.85 10.51
CA LEU A 59 -11.58 -2.05 10.09
C LEU A 59 -12.38 -3.32 10.35
N GLU A 60 -13.07 -3.42 11.49
CA GLU A 60 -13.93 -4.58 11.80
C GLU A 60 -15.15 -4.66 10.86
N GLU A 61 -15.78 -3.52 10.58
CA GLU A 61 -16.87 -3.45 9.60
C GLU A 61 -16.39 -3.89 8.21
N ALA A 62 -15.28 -3.31 7.74
CA ALA A 62 -14.69 -3.63 6.44
C ALA A 62 -14.22 -5.08 6.35
N TYR A 63 -13.65 -5.63 7.43
CA TYR A 63 -13.23 -7.04 7.48
C TYR A 63 -14.42 -7.96 7.22
N ASN A 64 -15.54 -7.76 7.91
CA ASN A 64 -16.73 -8.59 7.73
C ASN A 64 -17.30 -8.47 6.30
N GLU A 65 -17.32 -7.25 5.76
CA GLU A 65 -17.74 -6.98 4.38
C GLU A 65 -16.85 -7.72 3.37
N TYR A 66 -15.54 -7.67 3.54
CA TYR A 66 -14.57 -8.29 2.62
C TYR A 66 -14.53 -9.81 2.75
N VAL A 67 -14.72 -10.37 3.95
CA VAL A 67 -14.92 -11.82 4.13
C VAL A 67 -16.14 -12.28 3.34
N SER A 68 -17.27 -11.56 3.46
CA SER A 68 -18.49 -11.90 2.73
C SER A 68 -18.33 -11.75 1.21
N THR A 69 -17.60 -10.73 0.76
CA THR A 69 -17.46 -10.42 -0.66
C THR A 69 -16.42 -11.30 -1.36
N LEU A 70 -15.31 -11.59 -0.69
CA LEU A 70 -14.16 -12.30 -1.26
C LEU A 70 -14.13 -13.79 -0.91
N GLY A 71 -14.96 -14.23 0.04
CA GLY A 71 -15.07 -15.64 0.43
C GLY A 71 -13.81 -16.21 1.08
N ILE A 72 -12.96 -15.35 1.64
CA ILE A 72 -11.75 -15.73 2.37
C ILE A 72 -11.75 -15.10 3.76
N SER A 73 -11.20 -15.80 4.75
CA SER A 73 -11.02 -15.29 6.11
C SER A 73 -9.55 -15.31 6.50
N ILE A 74 -9.15 -14.37 7.34
CA ILE A 74 -7.79 -14.25 7.87
C ILE A 74 -7.87 -14.53 9.38
N GLU A 75 -7.34 -15.67 9.81
CA GLU A 75 -7.50 -16.14 11.20
C GLU A 75 -6.62 -15.39 12.20
N SER A 76 -5.49 -14.84 11.75
CA SER A 76 -4.56 -14.10 12.60
C SER A 76 -4.93 -12.62 12.69
N LYS A 77 -4.78 -12.02 13.87
CA LYS A 77 -4.95 -10.57 14.03
C LYS A 77 -4.01 -9.78 13.13
N ILE A 78 -4.57 -8.93 12.27
CA ILE A 78 -3.87 -8.08 11.32
C ILE A 78 -3.24 -6.89 12.06
N PRO A 79 -1.92 -6.66 11.94
CA PRO A 79 -1.28 -5.50 12.56
C PRO A 79 -1.57 -4.23 11.77
N VAL A 80 -1.98 -3.17 12.47
CA VAL A 80 -2.23 -1.85 11.88
C VAL A 80 -1.41 -0.82 12.63
N ILE A 81 -0.59 -0.03 11.94
CA ILE A 81 0.25 1.01 12.54
C ILE A 81 -0.30 2.36 12.11
N ILE A 82 -0.74 3.16 13.08
CA ILE A 82 -1.32 4.49 12.83
C ILE A 82 -0.36 5.57 13.33
N TYR A 83 0.04 6.44 12.41
CA TYR A 83 0.80 7.65 12.70
C TYR A 83 -0.13 8.86 12.82
N ASN A 84 0.09 9.73 13.81
CA ASN A 84 -0.80 10.88 14.05
C ASN A 84 -0.63 12.04 13.04
N SER A 85 0.29 11.91 12.09
CA SER A 85 0.48 12.89 11.02
C SER A 85 1.19 12.27 9.81
N PRO A 86 0.96 12.80 8.59
CA PRO A 86 1.71 12.41 7.39
C PRO A 86 3.23 12.57 7.55
N LYS A 87 3.67 13.58 8.31
CA LYS A 87 5.10 13.79 8.60
C LYS A 87 5.71 12.62 9.37
N HIS A 88 5.04 12.14 10.42
CA HIS A 88 5.56 11.02 11.19
C HIS A 88 5.53 9.71 10.39
N PHE A 89 4.55 9.58 9.49
CA PHE A 89 4.44 8.44 8.58
C PHE A 89 5.58 8.38 7.57
N SER A 90 5.98 9.51 6.96
CA SER A 90 7.13 9.53 6.02
C SER A 90 8.45 9.12 6.68
N GLU A 91 8.57 9.28 8.00
CA GLU A 91 9.71 8.87 8.82
C GLU A 91 9.64 7.40 9.31
N THR A 92 8.67 6.59 8.87
CA THR A 92 8.46 5.22 9.37
C THR A 92 9.61 4.26 9.05
N ASN A 93 10.01 3.39 10.00
CA ASN A 93 10.97 2.31 9.72
C ASN A 93 10.30 0.98 9.32
N VAL A 94 8.99 0.98 9.02
CA VAL A 94 8.30 -0.25 8.60
C VAL A 94 8.89 -0.77 7.29
N ILE A 95 9.22 0.14 6.37
CA ILE A 95 9.93 -0.13 5.11
C ILE A 95 11.19 0.75 5.03
N PRO A 96 12.27 0.27 4.40
CA PRO A 96 13.50 1.05 4.24
C PRO A 96 13.35 2.16 3.21
N ASP A 97 12.46 2.00 2.24
CA ASP A 97 12.27 2.92 1.13
C ASP A 97 11.67 4.25 1.58
N VAL A 98 12.04 5.31 0.85
CA VAL A 98 11.44 6.63 1.03
C VAL A 98 10.01 6.58 0.51
N ILE A 99 9.07 7.01 1.34
CA ILE A 99 7.66 7.11 0.96
C ILE A 99 7.50 8.35 0.10
N GLU A 100 6.99 8.17 -1.12
CA GLU A 100 6.70 9.27 -2.04
C GLU A 100 5.56 10.16 -1.53
N GLU A 101 5.59 11.43 -1.92
CA GLU A 101 4.49 12.34 -1.64
C GLU A 101 3.22 11.84 -2.32
N GLY A 102 2.08 11.92 -1.60
CA GLY A 102 0.79 11.44 -2.11
C GLY A 102 0.41 10.02 -1.69
N ILE A 103 1.35 9.24 -1.13
CA ILE A 103 1.02 7.92 -0.55
C ILE A 103 0.19 8.11 0.72
N GLY A 104 -1.09 7.76 0.64
CA GLY A 104 -2.07 7.89 1.73
C GLY A 104 -1.96 6.81 2.80
N GLY A 105 -1.33 5.68 2.50
CA GLY A 105 -1.13 4.50 3.34
C GLY A 105 -0.36 3.45 2.55
N PHE A 106 0.06 2.36 3.20
CA PHE A 106 0.51 1.18 2.46
C PHE A 106 0.33 -0.10 3.28
N THR A 107 0.29 -1.22 2.56
CA THR A 107 0.27 -2.56 3.13
C THR A 107 1.54 -3.31 2.80
N GLU A 108 2.32 -3.60 3.83
CA GLU A 108 3.64 -4.22 3.68
C GLU A 108 3.53 -5.73 3.42
N ILE A 109 4.10 -6.22 2.32
CA ILE A 109 3.92 -7.59 1.83
C ILE A 109 4.42 -8.67 2.80
N PHE A 110 5.60 -8.50 3.44
CA PHE A 110 6.24 -9.59 4.19
C PHE A 110 5.54 -9.89 5.51
N LYS A 111 5.14 -8.86 6.25
CA LYS A 111 4.43 -9.01 7.53
C LYS A 111 2.94 -8.73 7.44
N THR A 112 2.44 -8.35 6.27
CA THR A 112 1.02 -8.05 6.00
C THR A 112 0.46 -7.04 7.00
N ARG A 113 1.19 -5.92 7.13
CA ARG A 113 0.87 -4.84 8.08
C ARG A 113 0.29 -3.66 7.32
N VAL A 114 -0.83 -3.13 7.79
CA VAL A 114 -1.38 -1.87 7.30
C VAL A 114 -0.68 -0.72 8.01
N VAL A 115 -0.21 0.27 7.28
CA VAL A 115 0.46 1.45 7.85
C VAL A 115 -0.14 2.71 7.27
N VAL A 116 -0.67 3.57 8.13
CA VAL A 116 -1.46 4.73 7.71
C VAL A 116 -1.17 5.96 8.56
N PRO A 117 -1.06 7.16 7.96
CA PRO A 117 -1.17 8.42 8.67
C PRO A 117 -2.63 8.81 8.93
N PHE A 118 -2.86 9.57 9.99
CA PHE A 118 -4.06 10.37 10.17
C PHE A 118 -3.76 11.81 9.77
N ASN A 119 -4.49 12.33 8.78
CA ASN A 119 -4.33 13.69 8.24
C ASN A 119 -5.31 14.72 8.84
N GLY A 120 -6.18 14.30 9.77
CA GLY A 120 -7.24 15.14 10.35
C GLY A 120 -8.63 14.90 9.76
N SER A 121 -8.73 14.28 8.58
CA SER A 121 -10.01 13.91 7.94
C SER A 121 -10.38 12.46 8.29
N TYR A 122 -11.49 12.28 9.00
CA TYR A 122 -12.01 10.94 9.31
C TYR A 122 -12.58 10.23 8.07
N ALA A 123 -13.03 10.99 7.06
CA ALA A 123 -13.51 10.42 5.80
C ALA A 123 -12.35 9.81 5.01
N ASP A 124 -11.27 10.58 4.82
CA ASP A 124 -10.05 10.11 4.14
C ASP A 124 -9.44 8.94 4.90
N PHE A 125 -9.40 9.05 6.24
CA PHE A 125 -8.85 7.99 7.07
C PHE A 125 -9.65 6.68 6.94
N LYS A 126 -10.98 6.76 6.89
CA LYS A 126 -11.84 5.60 6.62
C LYS A 126 -11.56 4.99 5.25
N HIS A 127 -11.45 5.82 4.20
CA HIS A 127 -11.12 5.38 2.85
C HIS A 127 -9.78 4.64 2.82
N VAL A 128 -8.72 5.26 3.30
CA VAL A 128 -7.37 4.67 3.31
C VAL A 128 -7.33 3.36 4.11
N LEU A 129 -7.91 3.33 5.31
CA LEU A 129 -7.96 2.09 6.13
C LEU A 129 -8.63 0.95 5.36
N ARG A 130 -9.73 1.26 4.67
CA ARG A 130 -10.47 0.28 3.86
C ARG A 130 -9.69 -0.16 2.62
N HIS A 131 -9.03 0.77 1.93
CA HIS A 131 -8.17 0.51 0.77
C HIS A 131 -7.03 -0.42 1.12
N GLU A 132 -6.28 -0.08 2.16
CA GLU A 132 -5.15 -0.89 2.62
C GLU A 132 -5.59 -2.27 3.12
N LEU A 133 -6.76 -2.35 3.76
CA LEU A 133 -7.29 -3.64 4.16
C LEU A 133 -7.59 -4.54 2.95
N VAL A 134 -8.02 -4.01 1.81
CA VAL A 134 -8.22 -4.82 0.59
C VAL A 134 -6.91 -5.47 0.16
N HIS A 135 -5.78 -4.75 0.20
CA HIS A 135 -4.47 -5.33 -0.12
C HIS A 135 -4.11 -6.48 0.82
N VAL A 136 -4.46 -6.42 2.11
CA VAL A 136 -4.28 -7.54 3.04
C VAL A 136 -5.04 -8.79 2.57
N PHE A 137 -6.28 -8.63 2.10
CA PHE A 137 -7.07 -9.73 1.54
C PHE A 137 -6.49 -10.24 0.22
N GLN A 138 -6.05 -9.36 -0.68
CA GLN A 138 -5.38 -9.74 -1.93
C GLN A 138 -4.13 -10.58 -1.66
N TYR A 139 -3.31 -10.18 -0.69
CA TYR A 139 -2.15 -10.95 -0.26
C TYR A 139 -2.52 -12.31 0.33
N ALA A 140 -3.61 -12.39 1.11
CA ALA A 140 -4.12 -13.66 1.62
C ALA A 140 -4.60 -14.60 0.49
N MET A 141 -5.27 -14.07 -0.53
CA MET A 141 -5.67 -14.82 -1.73
C MET A 141 -4.45 -15.37 -2.47
N MET A 142 -3.46 -14.52 -2.74
CA MET A 142 -2.23 -14.89 -3.46
C MET A 142 -1.37 -15.89 -2.67
N ARG A 143 -1.37 -15.80 -1.35
CA ARG A 143 -0.63 -16.71 -0.46
C ARG A 143 -1.24 -18.11 -0.41
N LYS A 144 -2.54 -18.29 -0.68
CA LYS A 144 -3.24 -19.56 -0.47
C LYS A 144 -2.52 -20.71 -1.21
N GLY A 145 -2.06 -21.71 -0.45
CA GLY A 145 -1.31 -22.86 -0.98
C GLY A 145 0.18 -22.61 -1.28
N LYS A 146 0.75 -21.48 -0.84
CA LYS A 146 2.16 -21.11 -1.01
C LYS A 146 2.90 -21.10 0.33
N ARG A 147 4.24 -21.14 0.31
CA ARG A 147 5.07 -21.17 1.54
C ARG A 147 5.15 -19.80 2.20
N SER A 148 4.98 -18.72 1.44
CA SER A 148 5.03 -17.34 1.93
C SER A 148 4.13 -16.41 1.13
N THR A 149 3.78 -15.25 1.69
CA THR A 149 3.07 -14.18 0.97
C THR A 149 3.86 -13.71 -0.24
N LEU A 150 5.17 -13.52 -0.09
CA LEU A 150 6.06 -13.10 -1.18
C LEU A 150 6.02 -14.06 -2.37
N GLU A 151 6.13 -15.37 -2.10
CA GLU A 151 6.01 -16.39 -3.15
C GLU A 151 4.64 -16.32 -3.85
N GLY A 152 3.57 -16.10 -3.08
CA GLY A 152 2.24 -15.89 -3.63
C GLY A 152 2.18 -14.71 -4.59
N VAL A 153 2.63 -13.53 -4.15
CA VAL A 153 2.64 -12.30 -4.95
C VAL A 153 3.46 -12.50 -6.24
N LEU A 154 4.67 -13.02 -6.13
CA LEU A 154 5.56 -13.23 -7.28
C LEU A 154 5.02 -14.24 -8.30
N THR A 155 4.23 -15.22 -7.85
CA THR A 155 3.68 -16.28 -8.73
C THR A 155 2.30 -15.98 -9.28
N SER A 156 1.54 -15.04 -8.69
CA SER A 156 0.16 -14.75 -9.09
C SER A 156 0.06 -13.81 -10.30
N GLN A 157 1.11 -13.01 -10.58
CA GLN A 157 1.22 -12.12 -11.74
C GLN A 157 -0.04 -11.27 -12.01
N VAL A 158 -0.73 -10.82 -10.95
CA VAL A 158 -1.91 -9.96 -11.10
C VAL A 158 -1.45 -8.55 -11.52
N PRO A 159 -2.02 -7.96 -12.58
CA PRO A 159 -1.67 -6.61 -13.02
C PRO A 159 -1.95 -5.54 -11.95
N LEU A 160 -1.12 -4.49 -11.92
CA LEU A 160 -1.23 -3.39 -10.94
C LEU A 160 -2.58 -2.68 -11.02
N TRP A 161 -3.08 -2.41 -12.23
CA TRP A 161 -4.38 -1.75 -12.42
C TRP A 161 -5.53 -2.55 -11.76
N ALA A 162 -5.43 -3.88 -11.76
CA ALA A 162 -6.44 -4.74 -11.16
C ALA A 162 -6.31 -4.77 -9.63
N THR A 163 -5.09 -4.77 -9.09
CA THR A 163 -4.87 -4.75 -7.64
C THR A 163 -5.30 -3.41 -7.02
N GLU A 164 -4.85 -2.29 -7.59
CA GLU A 164 -5.22 -0.94 -7.10
C GLU A 164 -6.69 -0.63 -7.39
N GLY A 165 -7.18 -0.96 -8.60
CA GLY A 165 -8.58 -0.71 -8.98
C GLY A 165 -9.57 -1.45 -8.08
N MET A 166 -9.26 -2.68 -7.68
CA MET A 166 -10.07 -3.43 -6.71
C MET A 166 -10.01 -2.80 -5.31
N ALA A 167 -8.83 -2.33 -4.88
CA ALA A 167 -8.66 -1.69 -3.57
C ALA A 167 -9.44 -0.37 -3.48
N GLU A 168 -9.38 0.46 -4.52
CA GLU A 168 -10.19 1.68 -4.62
C GLU A 168 -11.68 1.37 -4.68
N PHE A 169 -12.09 0.44 -5.54
CA PHE A 169 -13.51 0.13 -5.70
C PHE A 169 -14.14 -0.45 -4.43
N LEU A 170 -13.46 -1.36 -3.71
CA LEU A 170 -14.00 -1.92 -2.47
C LEU A 170 -13.92 -0.94 -1.29
N SER A 171 -13.00 0.03 -1.33
CA SER A 171 -12.86 0.99 -0.24
C SER A 171 -13.93 2.08 -0.26
N ILE A 172 -14.27 2.63 -1.44
CA ILE A 172 -15.22 3.75 -1.58
C ILE A 172 -16.35 3.51 -2.58
N GLY A 173 -16.33 2.42 -3.34
CA GLY A 173 -17.33 2.11 -4.38
C GLY A 173 -17.10 2.88 -5.68
N TRP A 174 -18.13 2.89 -6.52
CA TRP A 174 -18.13 3.70 -7.75
C TRP A 174 -18.32 5.19 -7.41
N SER A 175 -17.21 5.90 -7.24
CA SER A 175 -17.22 7.31 -6.83
C SER A 175 -17.65 8.25 -7.97
N PRO A 176 -18.16 9.46 -7.67
CA PRO A 176 -18.46 10.46 -8.70
C PRO A 176 -17.25 10.83 -9.55
N ASP A 177 -16.04 10.79 -8.98
CA ASP A 177 -14.82 11.09 -9.72
C ASP A 177 -14.40 9.93 -10.64
N ALA A 178 -14.60 8.67 -10.20
CA ALA A 178 -14.45 7.51 -11.06
C ALA A 178 -15.43 7.54 -12.24
N GLU A 179 -16.72 7.83 -11.97
CA GLU A 179 -17.75 8.01 -13.01
C GLU A 179 -17.32 9.09 -14.02
N ARG A 180 -16.87 10.25 -13.52
CA ARG A 180 -16.45 11.37 -14.37
C ARG A 180 -15.26 10.98 -15.25
N TYR A 181 -14.24 10.35 -14.67
CA TYR A 181 -13.03 9.95 -15.36
C TYR A 181 -13.33 8.91 -16.45
N VAL A 182 -14.06 7.85 -16.12
CA VAL A 182 -14.43 6.81 -17.07
C VAL A 182 -15.34 7.36 -18.17
N ARG A 183 -16.29 8.24 -17.82
CA ARG A 183 -17.15 8.91 -18.81
C ARG A 183 -16.36 9.77 -19.77
N ASP A 184 -15.36 10.52 -19.30
CA ASP A 184 -14.49 11.33 -20.18
C ASP A 184 -13.69 10.46 -21.16
N LEU A 185 -13.14 9.34 -20.68
CA LEU A 185 -12.44 8.37 -21.54
C LEU A 185 -13.36 7.79 -22.61
N ILE A 186 -14.61 7.45 -22.27
CA ILE A 186 -15.60 6.93 -23.22
C ILE A 186 -15.99 8.00 -24.24
N LEU A 187 -16.33 9.21 -23.79
CA LEU A 187 -16.77 10.29 -24.67
C LEU A 187 -15.67 10.80 -25.61
N SER A 188 -14.41 10.64 -25.21
CA SER A 188 -13.24 11.01 -26.02
C SER A 188 -12.68 9.85 -26.87
N ASP A 189 -13.30 8.67 -26.83
CA ASP A 189 -12.84 7.44 -27.51
C ASP A 189 -11.39 7.07 -27.13
N LYS A 190 -11.04 7.26 -25.86
CA LYS A 190 -9.72 7.00 -25.26
C LYS A 190 -9.77 5.92 -24.18
N LEU A 191 -10.82 5.11 -24.14
CA LEU A 191 -10.92 4.03 -23.17
C LEU A 191 -9.81 3.00 -23.45
N PRO A 192 -8.88 2.76 -22.51
CA PRO A 192 -7.77 1.84 -22.75
C PRO A 192 -8.27 0.39 -22.81
N THR A 193 -7.66 -0.38 -23.70
CA THR A 193 -7.82 -1.83 -23.74
C THR A 193 -7.17 -2.48 -22.51
N LEU A 194 -7.53 -3.74 -22.23
CA LEU A 194 -6.89 -4.52 -21.15
C LEU A 194 -5.37 -4.67 -21.34
N VAL A 195 -4.91 -4.67 -22.60
CA VAL A 195 -3.48 -4.74 -22.91
C VAL A 195 -2.80 -3.42 -22.56
N GLU A 196 -3.39 -2.29 -22.94
CA GLU A 196 -2.88 -0.96 -22.61
C GLU A 196 -2.85 -0.72 -21.10
N LEU A 197 -3.87 -1.18 -20.36
CA LEU A 197 -3.90 -1.10 -18.89
C LEU A 197 -2.73 -1.81 -18.20
N ASN A 198 -2.10 -2.80 -18.83
CA ASN A 198 -0.92 -3.46 -18.26
C ASN A 198 0.38 -2.65 -18.42
N TYR A 199 0.35 -1.56 -19.20
CA TYR A 199 1.50 -0.68 -19.45
C TYR A 199 1.40 0.66 -18.71
N TYR A 200 0.32 0.88 -17.95
CA TYR A 200 0.17 1.96 -16.98
C TYR A 200 0.68 1.52 -15.61
#